data_AF-A0A810Q7I5-F1
#
_entry.id   AF-A0A810Q7I5-F1
#
_cell.length_a   1.000
_cell.length_b   1.000
_cell.length_c   1.000
_cell.angle_alpha   90.00
_cell.angle_beta   90.00
_cell.angle_gamma   90.00
#
_symmetry.space_group_name_H-M   'P 1'
#
loop_
_entity.id
_entity.type
_entity.pdbx_description
1 polymer ?
#
loop_
_entity_poly.entity_id
_entity_poly.type
_entity_poly.pdbx_seq_one_letter_code
_entity_poly.pdbx_strand_id
1 'polypeptide(L)'
;MLNNCLEQAVAERLILVNPARGCKLPKMEKREIKVLPEEKIRPYLMEADKRGLLAPFYLELTTGLRRGELLALLWTDLDVENRTISITKQVTRTKGELVVSQPKTHNSIRSCRSRSRRWT
;
A
#
# COMPACT_ATOMS: atom_id res chain seq x y z
N MET A 1 -8.81 6.25 -17.61
CA MET A 1 -10.07 6.91 -17.17
C MET A 1 -10.83 7.51 -18.33
N LEU A 2 -10.24 8.39 -19.16
CA LEU A 2 -10.96 9.02 -20.28
C LEU A 2 -11.56 8.02 -21.29
N ASN A 3 -10.82 6.96 -21.65
CA ASN A 3 -11.33 5.92 -22.56
C ASN A 3 -12.59 5.24 -22.01
N ASN A 4 -12.59 4.85 -20.72
CA ASN A 4 -13.76 4.22 -20.08
C ASN A 4 -14.97 5.16 -20.02
N CYS A 5 -14.76 6.46 -19.78
CA CYS A 5 -15.86 7.44 -19.79
C CYS A 5 -16.49 7.56 -21.19
N LEU A 6 -15.67 7.54 -22.24
CA LEU A 6 -16.15 7.61 -23.62
C LEU A 6 -16.77 6.29 -24.09
N GLU A 7 -16.31 5.12 -23.61
CA GLU A 7 -17.00 3.85 -23.84
C GLU A 7 -18.38 3.82 -23.19
N GLN A 8 -18.50 4.34 -21.96
CA GLN A 8 -19.80 4.48 -21.30
C GLN A 8 -20.75 5.40 -22.10
N ALA A 9 -20.25 6.52 -22.62
CA ALA A 9 -21.04 7.43 -23.46
C ALA A 9 -21.47 6.80 -24.80
N VAL A 10 -20.67 5.89 -25.38
CA VAL A 10 -21.09 5.09 -26.54
C VAL A 10 -22.17 4.08 -26.16
N ALA A 11 -22.05 3.41 -25.00
CA ALA A 11 -23.06 2.47 -24.51
C ALA A 11 -24.42 3.16 -24.24
N GLU A 12 -24.39 4.38 -23.72
CA GLU A 12 -25.56 5.24 -23.52
C GLU A 12 -26.04 5.93 -24.82
N ARG A 13 -25.40 5.65 -25.96
CA ARG A 13 -25.71 6.20 -27.30
C ARG A 13 -25.63 7.73 -27.39
N LEU A 14 -24.90 8.38 -26.48
CA LEU A 14 -24.62 9.82 -26.51
C LEU A 14 -23.63 10.18 -27.62
N ILE A 15 -22.75 9.24 -27.98
CA ILE A 15 -21.79 9.36 -29.09
C ILE A 15 -21.77 8.07 -29.90
N LEU A 16 -21.60 8.18 -31.23
CA LEU A 16 -21.61 7.04 -32.15
C LEU A 16 -20.37 6.17 -32.02
N VAL A 17 -19.22 6.79 -31.76
CA VAL A 17 -17.92 6.12 -31.67
C VAL A 17 -17.07 6.81 -30.61
N ASN A 18 -16.20 6.03 -29.96
CA ASN A 18 -15.27 6.55 -28.98
C ASN A 18 -14.02 7.15 -29.68
N PRO A 19 -13.82 8.48 -29.62
CA PRO A 19 -12.70 9.15 -30.28
C PRO A 19 -11.34 8.83 -29.65
N ALA A 20 -11.29 8.28 -28.43
CA ALA A 20 -10.07 7.87 -27.77
C ALA A 20 -9.55 6.49 -28.21
N ARG A 21 -10.32 5.70 -28.99
CA ARG A 21 -9.91 4.35 -29.46
C ARG A 21 -8.68 4.33 -30.39
N GLY A 22 -8.18 5.48 -30.84
CA GLY A 22 -6.95 5.60 -31.63
C GLY A 22 -5.79 6.32 -30.93
N CYS A 23 -6.02 6.84 -29.72
CA CYS A 23 -5.01 7.62 -29.01
C CYS A 23 -4.03 6.68 -28.29
N LYS A 24 -2.86 6.45 -28.90
CA LYS A 24 -1.77 5.74 -28.23
C LYS A 24 -1.17 6.65 -27.18
N LEU A 25 -1.39 6.33 -25.90
CA LEU A 25 -0.67 7.02 -24.83
C LEU A 25 0.84 6.83 -25.02
N PRO A 26 1.66 7.87 -24.86
CA PRO A 26 3.11 7.71 -24.81
C PRO A 26 3.43 6.70 -23.70
N LYS A 27 4.31 5.73 -24.00
CA LYS A 27 4.79 4.79 -22.99
C LYS A 27 5.49 5.61 -21.90
N MET A 28 4.85 5.75 -20.75
CA MET A 28 5.56 6.20 -19.55
C MET A 28 6.71 5.22 -19.31
N GLU A 29 7.93 5.75 -19.30
CA GLU A 29 9.08 4.98 -18.85
C GLU A 29 8.78 4.51 -17.43
N LYS A 30 8.70 3.19 -17.26
CA LYS A 30 8.57 2.60 -15.94
C LYS A 30 9.89 2.88 -15.23
N ARG A 31 9.87 3.82 -14.29
CA ARG A 31 11.00 4.01 -13.37
C ARG A 31 11.28 2.67 -12.71
N GLU A 32 12.49 2.16 -12.89
CA GLU A 32 12.94 0.96 -12.21
C GLU A 32 12.87 1.22 -10.71
N ILE A 33 12.08 0.38 -10.02
CA ILE A 33 11.96 0.43 -8.58
C ILE A 33 13.26 -0.15 -8.04
N LYS A 34 14.16 0.71 -7.55
CA LYS A 34 15.37 0.28 -6.85
C LYS A 34 14.96 -0.34 -5.52
N VAL A 35 15.03 -1.67 -5.47
CA VAL A 35 14.81 -2.44 -4.23
C VAL A 35 15.99 -2.19 -3.29
N LEU A 36 15.72 -2.10 -1.99
CA LEU A 36 16.76 -1.96 -0.99
C LEU A 36 17.57 -3.26 -0.89
N PRO A 37 18.89 -3.25 -1.16
CA PRO A 37 19.73 -4.43 -1.01
C PRO A 37 19.88 -4.81 0.48
N GLU A 38 20.03 -6.10 0.75
CA GLU A 38 20.05 -6.67 2.11
C GLU A 38 21.14 -6.04 3.01
N GLU A 39 22.30 -5.75 2.43
CA GLU A 39 23.43 -5.10 3.11
C GLU A 39 23.05 -3.72 3.69
N LYS A 40 22.09 -3.03 3.07
CA LYS A 40 21.62 -1.72 3.52
C LYS A 40 20.49 -1.79 4.54
N ILE A 41 19.93 -2.98 4.82
CA ILE A 41 18.85 -3.15 5.80
C ILE A 41 19.38 -2.89 7.22
N ARG A 42 20.57 -3.38 7.56
CA ARG A 42 21.18 -3.16 8.89
C ARG A 42 21.39 -1.68 9.20
N PRO A 43 22.11 -0.89 8.38
CA PRO A 43 22.29 0.54 8.65
C PRO A 43 20.95 1.30 8.62
N TYR A 44 19.99 0.87 7.79
CA TYR A 44 18.64 1.43 7.78
C TYR A 44 17.90 1.23 9.11
N LEU A 45 17.95 0.01 9.67
CA LEU A 45 17.36 -0.29 10.97
C LEU A 45 18.07 0.44 12.11
N MET A 46 19.40 0.58 12.06
CA MET A 46 20.16 1.35 13.05
C MET A 46 19.76 2.83 13.06
N GLU A 47 19.58 3.45 11.89
CA GLU A 47 19.12 4.83 11.80
C GLU A 47 17.66 5.00 12.22
N ALA A 48 16.82 3.99 11.97
CA ALA A 48 15.44 3.95 12.49
C ALA A 48 15.41 3.85 14.02
N ASP A 49 16.30 3.06 14.61
CA ASP A 49 16.41 2.88 16.07
C ASP A 49 16.80 4.17 16.78
N LYS A 50 17.79 4.91 16.24
CA LYS A 50 18.18 6.23 16.73
C LYS A 50 17.02 7.23 16.78
N ARG A 51 16.01 7.06 15.92
CA ARG A 51 14.82 7.91 15.85
C ARG A 51 13.62 7.36 16.63
N GLY A 52 13.76 6.21 17.31
CA GLY A 52 12.69 5.53 18.02
C GLY A 52 11.63 4.90 17.11
N LEU A 53 11.93 4.71 15.82
CA LEU A 53 11.01 4.20 14.81
C LEU A 53 11.32 2.75 14.40
N LEU A 54 12.13 2.03 15.17
CA LEU A 54 12.53 0.65 14.85
C LEU A 54 11.33 -0.27 14.65
N ALA A 55 10.34 -0.23 15.54
CA ALA A 55 9.17 -1.11 15.49
C ALA A 55 8.37 -1.01 14.17
N PRO A 56 7.95 0.18 13.71
CA PRO A 56 7.23 0.30 12.44
C PRO A 56 8.06 -0.17 11.24
N PHE A 57 9.34 0.20 11.15
CA PHE A 57 10.19 -0.22 10.03
C PHE A 57 10.48 -1.72 10.05
N TYR A 58 10.62 -2.32 11.23
CA TYR A 58 10.78 -3.77 11.37
C TYR A 58 9.52 -4.52 10.94
N LEU A 59 8.34 -4.02 11.30
CA LEU A 59 7.07 -4.57 10.85
C LEU A 59 6.92 -4.44 9.33
N GLU A 60 7.24 -3.30 8.74
CA GLU A 60 7.20 -3.09 7.29
C GLU A 60 8.09 -4.12 6.55
N LEU A 61 9.30 -4.38 7.03
CA LEU A 61 10.22 -5.35 6.44
C LEU A 61 9.78 -6.81 6.60
N THR A 62 9.15 -7.16 7.72
CA THR A 62 8.78 -8.55 8.02
C THR A 62 7.39 -8.94 7.51
N THR A 63 6.46 -7.99 7.46
CA THR A 63 5.06 -8.25 7.09
C THR A 63 4.66 -7.64 5.74
N GLY A 64 5.47 -6.71 5.20
CA GLY A 64 5.19 -6.04 3.92
C GLY A 64 4.01 -5.06 3.99
N LEU A 65 3.69 -4.54 5.19
CA LEU A 65 2.63 -3.56 5.38
C LEU A 65 2.92 -2.29 4.59
N ARG A 66 1.88 -1.70 4.02
CA ARG A 66 2.00 -0.36 3.44
C ARG A 66 2.13 0.66 4.56
N ARG A 67 2.88 1.74 4.34
CA ARG A 67 3.01 2.87 5.29
C ARG A 67 1.66 3.37 5.83
N GLY A 68 0.62 3.43 5.00
CA GLY A 68 -0.72 3.85 5.45
C GLY A 68 -1.40 2.85 6.40
N GLU A 69 -1.17 1.54 6.21
CA GLU A 69 -1.68 0.49 7.09
C GLU A 69 -0.92 0.50 8.42
N LEU A 70 0.40 0.69 8.37
CA LEU A 70 1.27 0.79 9.54
C LEU A 70 0.90 1.97 10.46
N LEU A 71 0.58 3.13 9.87
CA LEU A 71 0.15 4.31 10.61
C LEU A 71 -1.28 4.20 11.17
N ALA A 72 -2.10 3.30 10.61
CA ALA A 72 -3.47 3.06 11.07
C ALA A 72 -3.57 1.98 12.16
N LEU A 73 -2.46 1.29 12.42
CA LEU A 73 -2.42 0.14 13.31
C LEU A 73 -2.62 0.59 14.77
N LEU A 74 -3.56 -0.05 15.46
CA LEU A 74 -3.79 0.14 16.88
C LEU A 74 -3.31 -1.08 17.68
N TRP A 75 -3.06 -0.87 18.97
CA TRP A 75 -2.74 -1.97 19.89
C TRP A 75 -3.86 -3.03 19.95
N THR A 76 -5.11 -2.65 19.69
CA THR A 76 -6.26 -3.57 19.62
C THR A 76 -6.24 -4.49 18.41
N ASP A 77 -5.49 -4.14 17.36
CA ASP A 77 -5.37 -4.93 16.14
C ASP A 77 -4.25 -5.98 16.23
N LEU A 78 -3.46 -5.95 17.32
CA LEU A 78 -2.34 -6.84 17.57
C LEU A 78 -2.78 -7.97 18.51
N ASP A 79 -2.82 -9.20 18.00
CA ASP A 79 -3.00 -10.39 18.82
C ASP A 79 -1.62 -11.00 19.12
N VAL A 80 -1.12 -10.74 20.32
CA VAL A 80 0.21 -11.18 20.79
C VAL A 80 0.23 -12.70 21.01
N GLU A 81 -0.89 -13.29 21.44
CA GLU A 81 -0.99 -14.72 21.73
C GLU A 81 -0.89 -15.53 20.43
N ASN A 82 -1.64 -15.13 19.40
CA ASN A 82 -1.64 -15.79 18.10
C ASN A 82 -0.55 -15.27 17.15
N ARG A 83 0.19 -14.22 17.55
CA ARG A 83 1.22 -13.51 16.75
C ARG A 83 0.67 -13.05 15.40
N THR A 84 -0.57 -12.56 15.41
CA THR A 84 -1.30 -12.11 14.23
C THR A 84 -1.60 -10.63 14.31
N ILE A 85 -1.48 -9.96 13.15
CA ILE A 85 -1.80 -8.55 12.99
C ILE A 85 -3.01 -8.44 12.08
N SER A 86 -4.08 -7.83 12.59
CA SER A 86 -5.33 -7.63 11.86
C SER A 86 -5.32 -6.28 11.15
N ILE A 87 -5.13 -6.29 9.83
CA ILE A 87 -5.05 -5.06 9.04
C ILE A 87 -6.47 -4.68 8.61
N THR A 88 -7.11 -3.81 9.38
CA THR A 88 -8.52 -3.41 9.14
C THR A 88 -8.66 -1.99 8.62
N LYS A 89 -7.62 -1.17 8.68
CA LYS A 89 -7.66 0.26 8.40
C LYS A 89 -6.39 0.71 7.67
N GLN A 90 -6.49 1.82 6.94
CA GLN A 90 -5.35 2.49 6.34
C GLN A 90 -5.52 4.02 6.44
N VAL A 91 -4.44 4.74 6.71
CA VAL A 91 -4.40 6.20 6.66
C VAL A 91 -4.06 6.63 5.24
N THR A 92 -4.94 7.44 4.65
CA THR A 92 -4.69 8.09 3.36
C THR A 92 -4.71 9.59 3.56
N ARG A 93 -3.84 10.32 2.85
CA ARG A 93 -3.88 11.78 2.84
C ARG A 93 -4.74 12.26 1.68
N THR A 94 -5.89 12.85 1.95
CA THR A 94 -6.78 13.42 0.95
C THR A 94 -6.92 14.92 1.21
N LYS A 95 -6.64 15.75 0.20
CA LYS A 95 -6.72 17.22 0.28
C LYS A 95 -5.96 17.86 1.47
N GLY A 96 -4.88 17.22 1.93
CA GLY A 96 -4.05 17.73 3.04
C GLY A 96 -4.43 17.17 4.42
N GLU A 97 -5.59 16.54 4.55
CA GLU A 97 -6.06 15.93 5.80
C GLU A 97 -5.71 14.44 5.85
N LEU A 98 -5.35 13.97 7.05
CA LEU A 98 -5.13 12.54 7.33
C LEU A 98 -6.48 11.90 7.61
N VAL A 99 -6.97 11.10 6.66
CA VAL A 99 -8.23 10.38 6.79
C VAL A 99 -7.92 8.92 7.05
N VAL A 100 -8.42 8.40 8.18
CA VAL A 100 -8.42 6.96 8.45
C VAL A 100 -9.56 6.36 7.66
N SER A 101 -9.23 5.57 6.64
CA SER A 101 -10.20 4.88 5.81
C SER A 101 -10.16 3.38 6.09
N GLN A 102 -11.33 2.77 6.27
CA GLN A 102 -11.44 1.32 6.17
C GLN A 102 -11.31 0.95 4.69
N PRO A 103 -10.62 -0.15 4.36
CA PRO A 103 -10.52 -0.57 2.98
C PRO A 103 -11.92 -0.93 2.46
N LYS A 104 -12.21 -0.53 1.23
CA LYS A 104 -13.55 -0.62 0.61
C LYS A 104 -14.05 -2.06 0.39
N THR A 105 -13.23 -3.07 0.64
CA THR A 105 -13.54 -4.47 0.37
C THR A 105 -13.06 -5.37 1.50
N HIS A 106 -13.91 -6.32 1.92
CA HIS A 106 -13.62 -7.34 2.92
C HIS A 106 -12.33 -8.12 2.64
N ASN A 107 -11.97 -8.29 1.36
CA ASN A 107 -10.76 -8.99 0.91
C ASN A 107 -9.43 -8.25 1.23
N SER A 108 -9.53 -6.99 1.64
CA SER A 108 -8.40 -6.20 2.10
C SER A 108 -8.18 -6.30 3.60
N ILE A 109 -9.12 -6.90 4.34
CA ILE A 109 -8.90 -7.27 5.74
C ILE A 109 -8.06 -8.54 5.70
N ARG A 110 -6.81 -8.41 6.15
CA ARG A 110 -5.84 -9.50 6.10
C ARG A 110 -5.26 -9.69 7.49
N SER A 111 -5.18 -10.95 7.90
CA SER A 111 -4.44 -11.35 9.09
C SER A 111 -3.05 -11.80 8.65
N CYS A 112 -2.03 -11.02 8.98
CA CYS A 112 -0.65 -11.38 8.72
C CYS A 112 -0.06 -12.01 9.98
N ARG A 113 0.42 -13.25 9.87
CA ARG A 113 1.19 -13.89 10.93
C ARG A 113 2.64 -13.40 10.86
N SER A 114 3.13 -12.89 11.98
CA SER A 114 4.56 -12.58 12.16
C SER A 114 5.35 -13.90 12.07
N ARG A 115 5.94 -14.18 10.90
CA ARG A 115 6.95 -15.24 10.76
C ARG A 115 8.29 -14.62 11.12
N SER A 116 8.78 -14.91 12.32
CA SER A 116 10.20 -14.74 12.67
C SER A 116 11.01 -15.65 11.73
N ARG A 117 11.40 -15.12 10.56
CA ARG A 117 12.53 -15.68 9.83
C ARG A 117 13.76 -15.16 10.54
N ARG A 118 14.41 -16.10 11.22
CA ARG A 118 15.70 -15.91 11.87
C ARG A 118 16.70 -15.58 10.77
N TRP A 119 17.01 -14.31 10.59
CA TRP A 119 18.13 -13.86 9.75
C TRP A 119 19.41 -14.09 10.58
N THR A 120 19.85 -15.34 10.64
CA THR A 120 21.21 -15.71 11.06
C THR A 120 22.15 -15.57 9.88
#